data_AF-A0A310SPQ3-F1
#
_entry.id   AF-A0A310SPQ3-F1
#
_cell.length_a   1.000
_cell.length_b   1.000
_cell.length_c   1.000
_cell.angle_alpha   90.00
_cell.angle_beta   90.00
_cell.angle_gamma   90.00
#
_symmetry.space_group_name_H-M   'P 1'
#
loop_
_entity.id
_entity.type
_entity.pdbx_description
1 polymer ?
#
loop_
_entity_poly.entity_id
_entity_poly.type
_entity_poly.pdbx_seq_one_letter_code
_entity_poly.pdbx_strand_id
1 'polypeptide(L)'
;DKTHFTDKESGVELELVECQPLLEWLANNYKSFGATLEIITDKSQEGSQFVRGFGGIGGILRYKVDFQSMQLEDVEVDTFDLDDY
;
A
#
# COMPACT_ATOMS: atom_id res chain seq x y z
N ASP A 1 20.15 -9.41 -0.96
CA ASP A 1 18.73 -9.54 -1.37
C ASP A 1 18.57 -9.91 -2.84
N LYS A 2 18.89 -11.16 -3.24
CA LYS A 2 18.55 -11.67 -4.60
C LYS A 2 17.15 -12.31 -4.66
N THR A 3 16.53 -12.51 -3.50
CA THR A 3 15.23 -13.19 -3.35
C THR A 3 14.04 -12.37 -3.82
N HIS A 4 14.21 -11.07 -4.02
CA HIS A 4 13.16 -10.16 -4.53
C HIS A 4 13.27 -9.88 -6.03
N PHE A 5 14.33 -10.39 -6.70
CA PHE A 5 14.60 -10.15 -8.12
C PHE A 5 14.59 -11.44 -8.93
N THR A 6 13.97 -12.50 -8.40
CA THR A 6 13.85 -13.77 -9.12
C THR A 6 12.45 -14.30 -8.88
N ASP A 7 11.71 -14.48 -9.96
CA ASP A 7 10.39 -15.07 -9.91
C ASP A 7 10.47 -16.54 -9.45
N LYS A 8 9.59 -16.93 -8.51
CA LYS A 8 9.69 -18.24 -7.83
C LYS A 8 9.19 -19.40 -8.69
N GLU A 9 8.36 -19.13 -9.69
CA GLU A 9 7.77 -20.15 -10.55
C GLU A 9 8.52 -20.30 -11.88
N SER A 10 8.92 -19.19 -12.51
CA SER A 10 9.61 -19.21 -13.81
C SER A 10 11.13 -19.15 -13.72
N GLY A 11 11.69 -18.76 -12.56
CA GLY A 11 13.13 -18.57 -12.37
C GLY A 11 13.70 -17.38 -13.15
N VAL A 12 12.83 -16.52 -13.70
CA VAL A 12 13.21 -15.34 -14.46
C VAL A 12 13.69 -14.24 -13.51
N GLU A 13 14.77 -13.56 -13.88
CA GLU A 13 15.24 -12.39 -13.15
C GLU A 13 14.29 -11.20 -13.40
N LEU A 14 13.78 -10.61 -12.32
CA LEU A 14 12.91 -9.45 -12.37
C LEU A 14 13.77 -8.19 -12.44
N GLU A 15 13.50 -7.34 -13.42
CA GLU A 15 14.11 -6.02 -13.52
C GLU A 15 13.23 -4.97 -12.83
N LEU A 16 13.87 -4.05 -12.12
CA LEU A 16 13.18 -2.90 -11.55
C LEU A 16 12.80 -1.93 -12.69
N VAL A 17 11.52 -1.89 -13.04
CA VAL A 17 11.00 -1.01 -14.10
C VAL A 17 10.93 0.44 -13.63
N GLU A 18 10.34 0.66 -12.44
CA GLU A 18 10.15 2.00 -11.89
C GLU A 18 10.16 1.97 -10.35
N CYS A 19 10.72 3.02 -9.74
CA CYS A 19 10.70 3.21 -8.30
C CYS A 19 10.30 4.65 -8.00
N GLN A 20 9.08 4.83 -7.48
CA GLN A 20 8.55 6.13 -7.10
C GLN A 20 8.32 6.21 -5.58
N PRO A 21 8.64 7.32 -4.91
CA PRO A 21 8.33 7.50 -3.49
C PRO A 21 6.83 7.39 -3.21
N LEU A 22 6.45 6.54 -2.25
CA LEU A 22 5.05 6.31 -1.89
C LEU A 22 4.32 7.59 -1.47
N LEU A 23 5.01 8.48 -0.74
CA LEU A 23 4.45 9.76 -0.31
C LEU A 23 4.07 10.64 -1.52
N GLU A 24 4.92 10.67 -2.54
CA GLU A 24 4.66 11.42 -3.78
C GLU A 24 3.50 10.81 -4.55
N TRP A 25 3.47 9.47 -4.65
CA TRP A 25 2.35 8.77 -5.28
C TRP A 25 1.02 9.07 -4.56
N LEU A 26 0.99 9.04 -3.22
CA LEU A 26 -0.20 9.37 -2.43
C LEU A 26 -0.62 10.83 -2.63
N ALA A 27 0.33 11.76 -2.64
CA ALA A 27 0.06 13.18 -2.88
C ALA A 27 -0.57 13.45 -4.25
N ASN A 28 -0.24 12.64 -5.26
CA ASN A 28 -0.81 12.75 -6.60
C ASN A 28 -2.18 12.07 -6.73
N ASN A 29 -2.40 10.95 -6.03
CA ASN A 29 -3.55 10.08 -6.27
C ASN A 29 -4.66 10.15 -5.20
N TYR A 30 -4.44 10.78 -4.03
CA TYR A 30 -5.42 10.74 -2.93
C TYR A 30 -6.83 11.21 -3.31
N LYS A 31 -6.93 12.18 -4.23
CA LYS A 31 -8.22 12.73 -4.69
C LYS A 31 -9.03 11.71 -5.48
N SER A 32 -8.38 10.87 -6.30
CA SER A 32 -9.05 9.86 -7.12
C SER A 32 -9.75 8.81 -6.25
N PHE A 33 -9.21 8.53 -5.07
CA PHE A 33 -9.78 7.62 -4.08
C PHE A 33 -10.76 8.29 -3.10
N GLY A 34 -11.00 9.60 -3.26
CA GLY A 34 -11.88 10.37 -2.37
C GLY A 34 -11.40 10.40 -0.91
N ALA A 35 -10.11 10.16 -0.67
CA ALA A 35 -9.48 10.25 0.64
C ALA A 35 -8.97 11.66 0.90
N THR A 36 -8.69 11.97 2.16
CA THR A 36 -7.95 13.19 2.55
C THR A 36 -6.56 12.77 2.98
N LEU A 37 -5.53 13.38 2.39
CA LEU A 37 -4.14 13.11 2.76
C LEU A 37 -3.67 14.16 3.77
N GLU A 38 -3.17 13.70 4.92
CA GLU A 38 -2.53 14.53 5.94
C GLU A 38 -1.10 14.06 6.19
N ILE A 39 -0.15 15.00 6.18
CA ILE A 39 1.26 14.71 6.45
C ILE A 39 1.58 15.25 7.84
N ILE A 40 1.98 14.35 8.73
CA ILE A 40 2.38 14.67 10.10
C ILE A 40 3.89 14.44 10.28
N THR A 41 4.45 15.06 11.32
CA THR A 41 5.86 14.87 11.71
C THR A 41 5.94 14.16 13.05
N ASP A 42 7.09 13.56 13.35
CA ASP A 42 7.36 12.86 14.61
C ASP A 42 7.66 13.80 15.80
N LYS A 43 7.55 15.12 15.60
CA LYS A 43 7.88 16.13 16.62
C LYS A 43 6.93 16.15 17.82
N SER A 44 5.70 15.66 17.65
CA SER A 44 4.76 15.49 18.76
C SER A 44 4.86 14.10 19.36
N GLN A 45 4.36 13.93 20.59
CA GLN A 45 4.32 12.63 21.24
C GLN A 45 3.46 11.64 20.44
N GLU A 46 2.33 12.10 19.91
CA GLU A 46 1.41 11.33 19.08
C GLU A 46 2.06 10.94 17.74
N GLY A 47 2.77 11.86 17.08
CA GLY A 47 3.47 11.60 15.83
C GLY A 47 4.61 10.59 16.01
N SER A 48 5.40 10.73 17.08
CA SER A 48 6.41 9.75 17.46
C SER A 48 5.83 8.36 17.72
N GLN A 49 4.67 8.27 18.40
CA GLN A 49 3.97 7.00 18.60
C GLN A 49 3.43 6.43 17.29
N PHE A 50 2.93 7.27 16.40
CA PHE A 50 2.42 6.85 15.11
C PHE A 50 3.50 6.21 14.23
N VAL A 51 4.69 6.84 14.15
CA VAL A 51 5.82 6.27 13.41
C VAL A 51 6.28 4.94 14.01
N ARG A 52 6.39 4.85 15.33
CA ARG A 52 6.88 3.63 16.01
C ARG A 52 5.85 2.50 16.06
N GLY A 53 4.56 2.84 16.18
CA GLY A 53 3.47 1.87 16.33
C GLY A 53 2.90 1.37 15.01
N PHE A 54 2.85 2.23 13.98
CA PHE A 54 2.21 1.92 12.69
C PHE A 54 3.17 2.01 11.50
N GLY A 55 4.48 2.28 11.74
CA GLY A 55 5.47 2.37 10.66
C GLY A 55 5.41 3.67 9.85
N GLY A 56 4.69 4.69 10.35
CA GLY A 56 4.63 6.02 9.74
C GLY A 56 3.57 6.20 8.64
N ILE A 57 2.73 5.19 8.41
CA ILE A 57 1.58 5.27 7.49
C ILE A 57 0.32 4.73 8.16
N GLY A 58 -0.82 5.31 7.85
CA GLY A 58 -2.11 4.89 8.40
C GLY A 58 -3.27 5.65 7.76
N GLY A 59 -4.48 5.20 8.01
CA GLY A 59 -5.70 5.79 7.47
C GLY A 59 -6.86 5.71 8.45
N ILE A 60 -7.71 6.73 8.41
CA ILE A 60 -8.96 6.77 9.17
C ILE A 60 -10.09 6.40 8.22
N LEU A 61 -10.72 5.25 8.48
CA LEU A 61 -11.82 4.76 7.66
C LEU A 61 -13.13 5.47 8.03
N ARG A 62 -13.97 5.74 7.02
CA ARG A 62 -15.30 6.36 7.22
C ARG A 62 -16.27 5.43 7.95
N TYR A 63 -16.12 4.12 7.78
CA TYR A 63 -16.98 3.10 8.36
C TYR A 63 -16.14 1.92 8.85
N LYS A 64 -16.74 1.11 9.73
CA LYS A 64 -16.12 -0.13 10.20
C LYS A 64 -16.02 -1.12 9.03
N VAL A 65 -14.81 -1.64 8.82
CA VAL A 65 -14.51 -2.68 7.82
C VAL A 65 -14.13 -3.96 8.55
N ASP A 66 -14.57 -5.11 8.04
CA ASP A 66 -14.17 -6.42 8.55
C ASP A 66 -13.00 -6.98 7.73
N PHE A 67 -11.78 -6.69 8.17
CA PHE A 67 -10.56 -7.16 7.52
C PHE A 67 -10.31 -8.66 7.68
N GLN A 68 -10.95 -9.33 8.65
CA GLN A 68 -10.75 -10.77 8.84
C GLN A 68 -11.42 -11.58 7.72
N SER A 69 -12.54 -11.08 7.21
CA SER A 69 -13.19 -11.65 6.03
C SER A 69 -12.36 -11.46 4.75
N MET A 70 -11.69 -10.31 4.59
CA MET A 70 -10.87 -10.00 3.41
C MET A 70 -9.58 -10.83 3.32
N GLN A 71 -8.94 -11.15 4.45
CA GLN A 71 -7.73 -12.00 4.46
C GLN A 71 -8.00 -13.44 4.01
N LEU A 72 -9.26 -13.90 4.02
CA LEU A 72 -9.65 -15.21 3.52
C LEU A 72 -9.89 -15.22 2.00
N GLU A 73 -10.02 -14.04 1.38
CA GLU A 73 -10.24 -13.86 -0.06
C GLU A 73 -8.93 -13.69 -0.88
N ASP A 74 -7.76 -13.67 -0.22
CA ASP A 74 -6.42 -13.64 -0.85
C ASP A 74 -6.08 -14.88 -1.72
N VAL A 75 -7.07 -15.73 -2.06
CA VAL A 75 -6.92 -16.89 -2.95
C VAL A 75 -7.72 -16.73 -4.27
N GLU A 76 -8.58 -15.72 -4.44
CA GLU A 76 -9.32 -15.53 -5.70
C GLU A 76 -9.44 -14.04 -6.11
N VAL A 77 -8.30 -13.34 -6.19
CA VAL A 77 -8.21 -12.09 -6.97
C VAL A 77 -7.30 -12.32 -8.18
N ASP A 78 -7.50 -13.45 -8.87
CA ASP A 78 -7.01 -13.64 -10.23
C ASP A 78 -8.13 -13.26 -11.20
N THR A 79 -7.88 -12.25 -12.04
CA THR A 79 -8.49 -12.06 -13.38
C THR A 79 -9.87 -11.41 -13.56
N PHE A 80 -10.19 -10.31 -12.87
CA PHE A 80 -11.06 -9.31 -13.51
C PHE A 80 -10.19 -8.18 -14.06
N ASP A 81 -9.63 -8.42 -15.25
CA ASP A 81 -8.93 -7.42 -16.04
C ASP A 81 -9.96 -6.41 -16.57
N LEU A 82 -10.22 -5.37 -15.77
CA LEU A 82 -11.11 -4.26 -16.12
C LEU A 82 -10.39 -3.19 -16.95
N ASP A 83 -9.10 -3.36 -17.24
CA ASP A 83 -8.33 -2.41 -18.04
C ASP A 83 -8.59 -2.60 -19.55
N ASP A 84 -9.29 -3.67 -19.94
CA ASP A 84 -9.71 -3.98 -21.31
C ASP A 84 -11.09 -3.37 -21.71
N TYR A 85 -11.73 -2.56 -20.85
CA TYR A 85 -13.04 -1.91 -21.13
C TYR A 85 -12.99 -0.37 -21.22
#